data_AF-A0A6F9BN17-F1
#
_entry.id   AF-A0A6F9BN17-F1
#
_cell.length_a   1.000
_cell.length_b   1.000
_cell.length_c   1.000
_cell.angle_alpha   90.00
_cell.angle_beta   90.00
_cell.angle_gamma   90.00
#
_symmetry.space_group_name_H-M   'P 1'
#
loop_
_entity.id
_entity.type
_entity.pdbx_description
1 polymer ?
#
loop_
_entity_poly.entity_id
_entity_poly.type
_entity_poly.pdbx_seq_one_letter_code
_entity_poly.pdbx_strand_id
1 'polypeptide(L)'
;MVCLSLACLRVFEEPEDPSTRSFFSEIISSISDIKFSHSGRFLMTRDYLTVKVWDLNMETRPVQTYQVHDYLRGKLCSLYENDCIFDKFECVWNGSDSVIMTGSYNNFFRMFDRNTKKDVTLEASRENSKPRAILKPRKEASKKILHSAWHPQENIIAVAASNNLYIFQDKVT
;
A
#
# COMPACT_ATOMS: atom_id res chain seq x y z
N MET A 1 -16.88 14.22 23.92
CA MET A 1 -16.60 14.66 22.53
C MET A 1 -15.36 15.52 22.60
N VAL A 2 -14.18 14.97 22.33
CA VAL A 2 -12.93 15.73 22.41
C VAL A 2 -12.89 16.62 21.17
N CYS A 3 -13.22 17.90 21.33
CA CYS A 3 -13.04 18.89 20.28
C CYS A 3 -11.53 19.04 20.10
N LEU A 4 -10.98 18.43 19.04
CA LEU A 4 -9.62 18.73 18.59
C LEU A 4 -9.62 20.21 18.20
N SER A 5 -9.13 21.07 19.10
CA SER A 5 -8.75 22.42 18.72
C SER A 5 -7.66 22.27 17.66
N LEU A 6 -7.99 22.53 16.39
CA LEU A 6 -7.07 22.54 15.25
C LEU A 6 -6.08 23.72 15.35
N ALA A 7 -5.34 23.80 16.46
CA ALA A 7 -4.45 24.91 16.78
C ALA A 7 -3.08 24.79 16.08
N CYS A 8 -2.77 23.65 15.44
CA CYS A 8 -1.51 23.42 14.74
C CYS A 8 -1.77 22.65 13.44
N LEU A 9 -1.65 23.34 12.31
CA LEU A 9 -1.62 22.73 10.99
C LEU A 9 -0.16 22.34 10.69
N ARG A 10 0.09 21.06 10.46
CA ARG A 10 1.35 20.53 9.94
C ARG A 10 1.09 19.93 8.58
N VAL A 11 1.88 20.31 7.58
CA VAL A 11 1.71 19.86 6.19
C VAL A 11 2.87 18.94 5.85
N PHE A 12 2.57 17.70 5.54
CA PHE A 12 3.55 16.72 5.09
C PHE A 12 3.51 16.69 3.56
N GLU A 13 4.54 17.23 2.92
CA GLU A 13 4.62 17.31 1.48
C GLU A 13 6.05 17.03 1.00
N GLU A 14 6.14 16.39 -0.15
CA GLU A 14 7.38 16.17 -0.87
C GLU A 14 7.33 17.05 -2.13
N PRO A 15 8.29 17.97 -2.34
CA PRO A 15 8.30 18.80 -3.53
C PRO A 15 8.33 17.95 -4.80
N GLU A 16 7.32 18.08 -5.66
CA GLU A 16 7.32 17.40 -6.96
C GLU A 16 8.23 18.14 -7.95
N ASP A 17 9.08 17.40 -8.65
CA ASP A 17 9.86 17.93 -9.76
C ASP A 17 8.93 18.23 -10.95
N PRO A 18 8.80 19.51 -11.40
CA PRO A 18 7.95 19.89 -12.52
C PRO A 18 8.25 19.13 -13.81
N SER A 19 9.49 18.67 -14.01
CA SER A 19 9.89 17.91 -15.20
C SER A 19 9.30 16.50 -15.24
N THR A 20 8.91 15.96 -14.09
CA THR A 20 8.30 14.63 -13.94
C THR A 20 6.78 14.69 -13.88
N ARG A 21 6.21 15.90 -13.85
CA ARG A 21 4.76 16.09 -13.77
C ARG A 21 4.11 15.73 -15.09
N SER A 22 3.12 14.84 -15.01
CA SER A 22 2.29 14.42 -16.13
C SER A 22 0.83 14.75 -15.82
N PHE A 23 -0.05 14.62 -16.82
CA PHE A 23 -1.50 14.73 -16.62
C PHE A 23 -2.01 13.79 -15.50
N PHE A 24 -1.41 12.60 -15.37
CA PHE A 24 -1.82 11.61 -14.38
C PHE A 24 -1.26 11.88 -12.98
N SER A 25 -0.31 12.80 -12.81
CA SER A 25 0.41 12.99 -11.54
C SER A 25 -0.54 13.25 -10.38
N GLU A 26 -1.52 14.14 -10.55
CA GLU A 26 -2.52 14.45 -9.50
C GLU A 26 -3.44 13.27 -9.18
N ILE A 27 -3.75 12.44 -10.19
CA ILE A 27 -4.62 11.28 -10.01
C ILE A 27 -3.88 10.21 -9.20
N ILE A 28 -2.63 9.91 -9.58
CA ILE A 28 -1.84 8.86 -8.93
C ILE A 28 -1.23 9.28 -7.59
N SER A 29 -1.05 10.58 -7.34
CA SER A 29 -0.56 11.12 -6.06
C SER A 29 -1.67 11.28 -5.02
N SER A 30 -2.92 11.12 -5.43
CA SER A 30 -4.07 11.07 -4.52
C SER A 30 -3.90 9.93 -3.49
N ILE A 31 -3.96 10.29 -2.21
CA ILE A 31 -3.78 9.35 -1.10
C ILE A 31 -5.06 8.54 -0.91
N SER A 32 -4.95 7.22 -1.01
CA SER A 32 -6.06 6.28 -0.83
C SER A 32 -6.26 5.83 0.62
N ASP A 33 -5.19 5.78 1.42
CA ASP A 33 -5.25 5.31 2.81
C ASP A 33 -4.13 5.93 3.68
N ILE A 34 -4.41 6.07 4.97
CA ILE A 34 -3.53 6.71 5.97
C ILE A 34 -3.61 5.91 7.28
N LYS A 35 -2.46 5.50 7.83
CA LYS A 35 -2.38 4.74 9.11
C LYS A 35 -1.23 5.21 9.98
N PHE A 36 -1.50 5.57 11.22
CA PHE A 36 -0.45 5.68 12.24
C PHE A 36 0.17 4.30 12.49
N SER A 37 1.48 4.28 12.70
CA SER A 37 2.17 3.12 13.25
C SER A 37 1.74 2.87 14.70
N HIS A 38 1.79 1.64 15.18
CA HIS A 38 1.44 1.29 16.56
C HIS A 38 2.29 2.02 17.60
N SER A 39 3.56 2.29 17.29
CA SER A 39 4.47 3.10 18.10
C SER A 39 4.12 4.59 18.17
N GLY A 40 3.18 5.06 17.34
CA GLY A 40 2.78 6.47 17.26
C GLY A 40 3.81 7.43 16.68
N ARG A 41 5.00 6.96 16.28
CA ARG A 41 6.07 7.82 15.72
C ARG A 41 5.93 8.07 14.22
N PHE A 42 5.41 7.08 13.48
CA PHE A 42 5.37 7.11 12.03
C PHE A 42 3.94 7.19 11.51
N LEU A 43 3.80 7.78 10.32
CA LEU A 43 2.59 7.79 9.53
C LEU A 43 2.85 7.05 8.22
N MET A 44 1.97 6.13 7.85
CA MET A 44 2.00 5.47 6.55
C MET A 44 0.91 6.05 5.66
N THR A 45 1.25 6.32 4.40
CA THR A 45 0.32 6.76 3.38
C THR A 45 0.43 5.85 2.16
N ARG A 46 -0.71 5.48 1.57
CA ARG A 46 -0.77 4.78 0.29
C ARG A 46 -1.27 5.73 -0.78
N ASP A 47 -0.52 5.86 -1.86
CA ASP A 47 -0.99 6.45 -3.11
C ASP A 47 -1.13 5.33 -4.17
N TYR A 48 -1.48 5.68 -5.41
CA TYR A 48 -1.73 4.65 -6.43
C TYR A 48 -0.50 3.77 -6.70
N LEU A 49 0.70 4.36 -6.73
CA LEU A 49 1.94 3.68 -7.12
C LEU A 49 2.78 3.22 -5.94
N THR A 50 2.69 3.90 -4.80
CA THR A 50 3.65 3.78 -3.70
C THR A 50 2.99 3.69 -2.34
N VAL A 51 3.73 3.09 -1.40
CA VAL A 51 3.50 3.29 0.03
C VAL A 51 4.66 4.12 0.56
N LYS A 52 4.34 5.19 1.28
CA LYS A 52 5.31 6.07 1.94
C LYS A 52 5.19 5.98 3.45
N VAL A 53 6.31 6.03 4.14
CA VAL A 53 6.39 6.17 5.59
C VAL A 53 6.98 7.51 5.91
N TRP A 54 6.32 8.25 6.78
CA TRP A 54 6.70 9.57 7.27
C TRP A 54 7.05 9.48 8.75
N ASP A 55 8.06 10.21 9.18
CA ASP A 55 8.32 10.44 10.61
C ASP A 55 7.55 11.70 11.02
N LEU A 56 6.75 11.64 12.08
CA LEU A 56 5.94 12.79 12.51
C LEU A 56 6.77 14.01 12.94
N ASN A 57 8.09 13.83 13.12
CA ASN A 57 9.03 14.90 13.39
C ASN A 57 9.75 15.43 12.13
N MET A 58 9.45 14.90 10.94
CA MET A 58 10.06 15.32 9.67
C MET A 58 8.99 15.45 8.57
N GLU A 59 8.52 16.68 8.36
CA GLU A 59 7.39 16.99 7.47
C GLU A 59 7.78 17.09 5.98
N THR A 60 9.07 17.34 5.68
CA THR A 60 9.52 17.76 4.35
C THR A 60 9.70 16.63 3.33
N ARG A 61 9.65 15.36 3.77
CA ARG A 61 9.78 14.17 2.90
C ARG A 61 9.43 12.89 3.67
N PRO A 62 9.07 11.79 2.98
CA PRO A 62 8.98 10.49 3.60
C PRO A 62 10.37 9.98 4.03
N VAL A 63 10.43 9.22 5.13
CA VAL A 63 11.64 8.50 5.55
C VAL A 63 11.87 7.23 4.72
N GLN A 64 10.80 6.64 4.15
CA GLN A 64 10.87 5.44 3.32
C GLN A 64 9.77 5.48 2.25
N THR A 65 10.11 5.08 1.03
CA THR A 65 9.17 4.98 -0.10
C THR A 65 9.29 3.60 -0.74
N TYR A 66 8.17 2.89 -0.87
CA TYR A 66 8.07 1.54 -1.41
C TYR A 66 7.27 1.53 -2.70
N GLN A 67 7.88 1.02 -3.77
CA GLN A 67 7.24 0.95 -5.09
C GLN A 67 6.31 -0.27 -5.15
N VAL A 68 5.00 -0.04 -5.23
CA VAL A 68 4.00 -1.11 -5.31
C VAL A 68 3.68 -1.42 -6.77
N HIS A 69 3.34 -0.39 -7.55
CA HIS A 69 2.80 -0.51 -8.91
C HIS A 69 3.69 0.12 -9.99
N ASP A 70 5.01 0.17 -9.79
CA ASP A 70 5.92 0.76 -10.79
C ASP A 70 5.80 0.11 -12.18
N TYR A 71 5.52 -1.21 -12.23
CA TYR A 71 5.24 -1.97 -13.45
C TYR A 71 3.98 -1.53 -14.22
N LEU A 72 3.14 -0.67 -13.62
CA LEU A 72 1.93 -0.12 -14.24
C LEU A 72 2.13 1.29 -14.80
N ARG A 73 3.27 1.96 -14.57
CA ARG A 73 3.51 3.34 -15.05
C ARG A 73 3.33 3.48 -16.56
N GLY A 74 3.78 2.50 -17.34
CA GLY A 74 3.61 2.48 -18.81
C GLY A 74 2.17 2.20 -19.28
N LYS A 75 1.21 1.99 -18.37
CA LYS A 75 -0.17 1.62 -18.67
C LYS A 75 -1.21 2.57 -18.09
N LEU A 76 -0.80 3.73 -17.56
CA LEU A 76 -1.70 4.68 -16.90
C LEU A 76 -2.87 5.12 -17.79
N CYS A 77 -2.67 5.35 -19.09
CA CYS A 77 -3.77 5.67 -20.01
C CYS A 77 -4.83 4.56 -20.06
N SER A 78 -4.42 3.30 -20.21
CA SER A 78 -5.35 2.17 -20.26
C SER A 78 -6.04 1.93 -18.92
N LEU A 79 -5.36 2.19 -17.80
CA LEU A 79 -5.94 2.10 -16.46
C LEU A 79 -6.95 3.23 -16.20
N TYR A 80 -6.72 4.41 -16.78
CA TYR A 80 -7.66 5.53 -16.75
C TYR A 80 -8.89 5.24 -17.60
N GLU A 81 -8.74 4.72 -18.82
CA GLU A 81 -9.86 4.34 -19.69
C GLU A 81 -10.81 3.30 -19.09
N ASN A 82 -10.32 2.46 -18.18
CA ASN A 82 -11.10 1.42 -17.50
C ASN A 82 -11.38 1.74 -16.01
N ASP A 83 -11.24 3.01 -15.60
CA ASP A 83 -11.44 3.52 -14.24
C ASP A 83 -10.58 2.89 -13.12
N CYS A 84 -9.69 1.96 -13.46
CA CYS A 84 -8.84 1.24 -12.51
C CYS A 84 -7.87 2.18 -11.79
N ILE A 85 -7.46 3.28 -12.44
CA ILE A 85 -6.58 4.28 -11.81
C ILE A 85 -7.19 4.95 -10.57
N PHE A 86 -8.51 4.87 -10.39
CA PHE A 86 -9.24 5.42 -9.24
C PHE A 86 -9.42 4.42 -8.08
N ASP A 87 -8.89 3.20 -8.22
CA ASP A 87 -8.95 2.20 -7.17
C ASP A 87 -8.20 2.66 -5.90
N LYS A 88 -8.87 2.54 -4.75
CA LYS A 88 -8.33 2.92 -3.44
C LYS A 88 -7.81 1.70 -2.71
N PHE A 89 -6.50 1.49 -2.79
CA PHE A 89 -5.81 0.42 -2.08
C PHE A 89 -5.52 0.84 -0.64
N GLU A 90 -5.72 -0.07 0.31
CA GLU A 90 -5.35 0.12 1.71
C GLU A 90 -3.95 -0.45 2.02
N CYS A 91 -3.39 0.00 3.13
CA CYS A 91 -2.11 -0.47 3.65
C CYS A 91 -2.22 -0.74 5.16
N VAL A 92 -1.43 -1.71 5.65
CA VAL A 92 -1.45 -2.11 7.06
C VAL A 92 -0.05 -2.38 7.58
N TRP A 93 0.13 -2.06 8.86
CA TRP A 93 1.32 -2.38 9.64
C TRP A 93 1.18 -3.77 10.24
N ASN A 94 2.29 -4.50 10.39
CA ASN A 94 2.34 -5.59 11.36
C ASN A 94 2.40 -5.04 12.81
N GLY A 95 2.19 -5.90 13.79
CA GLY A 95 2.13 -5.49 15.21
C GLY A 95 3.36 -4.76 15.75
N SER A 96 4.54 -5.00 15.17
CA SER A 96 5.81 -4.39 15.60
C SER A 96 6.25 -3.21 14.73
N ASP A 97 5.40 -2.75 13.81
CA ASP A 97 5.69 -1.71 12.82
C ASP A 97 6.90 -2.01 11.90
N SER A 98 7.43 -3.24 11.89
CA SER A 98 8.63 -3.61 11.11
C SER A 98 8.32 -4.01 9.67
N VAL A 99 7.09 -4.46 9.40
CA VAL A 99 6.64 -4.91 8.08
C VAL A 99 5.36 -4.18 7.70
N ILE A 100 5.29 -3.79 6.44
CA ILE A 100 4.12 -3.16 5.81
C ILE A 100 3.53 -4.13 4.81
N MET A 101 2.20 -4.22 4.76
CA MET A 101 1.48 -4.96 3.72
C MET A 101 0.50 -4.05 2.99
N THR A 102 0.31 -4.30 1.70
CA THR A 102 -0.69 -3.59 0.90
C THR A 102 -1.15 -4.42 -0.29
N GLY A 103 -2.38 -4.20 -0.74
CA GLY A 103 -2.97 -4.89 -1.87
C GLY A 103 -2.50 -4.37 -3.23
N SER A 104 -2.79 -5.17 -4.26
CA SER A 104 -2.53 -4.89 -5.67
C SER A 104 -3.55 -5.62 -6.56
N TYR A 105 -3.38 -5.50 -7.87
CA TYR A 105 -4.17 -6.21 -8.87
C TYR A 105 -3.80 -7.70 -8.96
N ASN A 106 -4.63 -8.48 -9.63
CA ASN A 106 -4.53 -9.93 -9.81
C ASN A 106 -4.57 -10.73 -8.51
N ASN A 107 -5.29 -10.23 -7.50
CA ASN A 107 -5.27 -10.79 -6.14
C ASN A 107 -3.86 -10.86 -5.55
N PHE A 108 -2.96 -9.98 -5.99
CA PHE A 108 -1.65 -9.87 -5.38
C PHE A 108 -1.68 -8.93 -4.18
N PHE A 109 -0.87 -9.25 -3.19
CA PHE A 109 -0.52 -8.33 -2.12
C PHE A 109 1.00 -8.35 -1.97
N ARG A 110 1.54 -7.22 -1.54
CA ARG A 110 2.97 -7.01 -1.33
C ARG A 110 3.25 -6.81 0.14
N MET A 111 4.37 -7.33 0.60
CA MET A 111 4.89 -7.12 1.94
C MET A 111 6.29 -6.55 1.84
N PHE A 112 6.58 -5.54 2.64
CA PHE A 112 7.84 -4.82 2.66
C PHE A 112 8.42 -4.83 4.08
N ASP A 113 9.59 -5.43 4.24
CA ASP A 113 10.35 -5.34 5.49
C ASP A 113 11.10 -4.01 5.52
N ARG A 114 10.83 -3.21 6.55
CA ARG A 114 11.38 -1.87 6.68
C ARG A 114 12.85 -1.85 7.04
N ASN A 115 13.30 -2.88 7.75
CA ASN A 115 14.65 -3.00 8.27
C ASN A 115 15.58 -3.60 7.22
N THR A 116 15.16 -4.71 6.60
CA THR A 116 16.00 -5.42 5.62
C THR A 116 15.84 -4.90 4.20
N LYS A 117 14.83 -4.07 3.94
CA LYS A 117 14.47 -3.56 2.60
C LYS A 117 14.10 -4.66 1.60
N LYS A 118 13.87 -5.89 2.08
CA LYS A 118 13.36 -6.98 1.27
C LYS A 118 11.86 -6.82 1.08
N ASP A 119 11.37 -7.25 -0.07
CA ASP A 119 9.96 -7.31 -0.36
C ASP A 119 9.57 -8.65 -0.98
N VAL A 120 8.30 -9.01 -0.81
CA VAL A 120 7.71 -10.21 -1.39
C VAL A 120 6.34 -9.89 -1.96
N THR A 121 5.99 -10.57 -3.04
CA THR A 121 4.65 -10.53 -3.64
C THR A 121 4.02 -11.91 -3.53
N LEU A 122 2.82 -11.95 -2.97
CA LEU A 122 2.03 -13.15 -2.75
C LEU A 122 0.68 -13.03 -3.48
N GLU A 123 0.07 -14.17 -3.80
CA GLU A 123 -1.23 -14.26 -4.47
C GLU A 123 -2.27 -14.87 -3.55
N ALA A 124 -3.43 -14.23 -3.42
CA ALA A 124 -4.59 -14.81 -2.77
C ALA A 124 -5.34 -15.74 -3.75
N SER A 125 -5.07 -17.04 -3.61
CA SER A 125 -5.68 -18.12 -4.40
C SER A 125 -6.14 -19.26 -3.50
N ARG A 126 -7.11 -20.06 -3.98
CA ARG A 126 -7.58 -21.27 -3.27
C ARG A 126 -6.54 -22.40 -3.31
N GLU A 127 -5.71 -22.42 -4.34
CA GLU A 127 -4.53 -23.27 -4.43
C GLU A 127 -3.38 -22.63 -3.64
N ASN A 128 -2.51 -23.44 -3.00
CA ASN A 128 -1.41 -22.98 -2.15
C ASN A 128 -0.73 -21.71 -2.68
N SER A 129 -0.67 -20.67 -1.84
CA SER A 129 -0.07 -19.38 -2.17
C SER A 129 1.42 -19.57 -2.47
N LYS A 130 1.78 -19.53 -3.76
CA LYS A 130 3.18 -19.57 -4.18
C LYS A 130 3.73 -18.15 -4.25
N PRO A 131 4.93 -17.88 -3.70
CA PRO A 131 5.63 -16.64 -3.95
C PRO A 131 5.77 -16.42 -5.46
N ARG A 132 5.34 -15.26 -5.96
CA ARG A 132 5.56 -14.89 -7.37
C ARG A 132 6.60 -13.80 -7.44
N ALA A 133 7.65 -14.07 -8.21
CA ALA A 133 8.78 -13.15 -8.36
C ALA A 133 8.45 -11.93 -9.25
N ILE A 134 7.42 -11.99 -10.09
CA ILE A 134 7.18 -10.95 -11.11
C ILE A 134 5.69 -10.64 -11.25
N LEU A 135 5.35 -9.37 -10.99
CA LEU A 135 4.06 -8.77 -11.32
C LEU A 135 3.99 -8.58 -12.83
N LYS A 136 3.14 -9.37 -13.51
CA LYS A 136 2.85 -9.17 -14.93
C LYS A 136 1.50 -8.47 -15.08
N PRO A 137 1.43 -7.39 -15.87
CA PRO A 137 0.16 -6.74 -16.13
C PRO A 137 -0.72 -7.65 -17.01
N ARG A 138 -1.87 -8.09 -16.46
CA ARG A 138 -2.89 -8.86 -17.19
C ARG A 138 -3.96 -7.92 -17.75
N LYS A 139 -4.68 -8.38 -18.77
CA LYS A 139 -5.76 -7.61 -19.43
C LYS A 139 -6.93 -7.29 -18.50
N GLU A 140 -7.14 -8.07 -17.45
CA GLU A 140 -8.28 -7.90 -16.55
C GLU A 140 -7.81 -7.48 -15.15
N ALA A 141 -8.06 -6.21 -14.81
CA ALA A 141 -7.91 -5.68 -13.46
C ALA A 141 -9.11 -6.04 -12.54
N SER A 142 -9.97 -6.98 -12.97
CA SER A 142 -11.16 -7.43 -12.22
C SER A 142 -10.83 -8.06 -10.87
N LYS A 143 -9.64 -8.66 -10.76
CA LYS A 143 -9.09 -9.22 -9.53
C LYS A 143 -8.21 -8.18 -8.85
N LYS A 144 -8.53 -7.81 -7.62
CA LYS A 144 -7.80 -6.83 -6.83
C LYS A 144 -8.01 -7.09 -5.34
N ILE A 145 -7.01 -6.72 -4.56
CA ILE A 145 -7.08 -6.67 -3.10
C ILE A 145 -7.11 -5.19 -2.74
N LEU A 146 -8.27 -4.69 -2.33
CA LEU A 146 -8.39 -3.29 -1.86
C LEU A 146 -8.27 -3.20 -0.35
N HIS A 147 -8.80 -4.19 0.36
CA HIS A 147 -8.88 -4.21 1.82
C HIS A 147 -8.07 -5.36 2.41
N SER A 148 -7.39 -5.08 3.51
CA SER A 148 -6.64 -6.08 4.26
C SER A 148 -6.50 -5.69 5.72
N ALA A 149 -6.24 -6.67 6.58
CA ALA A 149 -5.95 -6.45 7.99
C ALA A 149 -4.77 -7.32 8.41
N TRP A 150 -3.98 -6.81 9.35
CA TRP A 150 -2.96 -7.57 10.05
C TRP A 150 -3.38 -7.71 11.51
N HIS A 151 -3.26 -8.91 12.07
CA HIS A 151 -3.49 -9.12 13.50
C HIS A 151 -2.48 -8.32 14.35
N PRO A 152 -2.92 -7.59 15.39
CA PRO A 152 -2.05 -6.65 16.09
C PRO A 152 -0.92 -7.29 16.89
N GLN A 153 -1.01 -8.59 17.20
CA GLN A 153 0.02 -9.31 17.98
C GLN A 153 0.58 -10.55 17.29
N GLU A 154 -0.07 -11.04 16.22
CA GLU A 154 0.24 -12.36 15.64
C GLU A 154 0.61 -12.20 14.18
N ASN A 155 1.36 -13.15 13.63
CA ASN A 155 1.66 -13.22 12.20
C ASN A 155 0.48 -13.83 11.42
N ILE A 156 -0.69 -13.20 11.58
CA ILE A 156 -1.94 -13.54 10.90
C ILE A 156 -2.36 -12.33 10.08
N ILE A 157 -2.61 -12.55 8.79
CA ILE A 157 -3.14 -11.54 7.89
C ILE A 157 -4.48 -11.99 7.30
N ALA A 158 -5.38 -11.02 7.12
CA ALA A 158 -6.66 -11.20 6.46
C ALA A 158 -6.68 -10.36 5.18
N VAL A 159 -7.09 -10.97 4.08
CA VAL A 159 -7.07 -10.35 2.76
C VAL A 159 -8.43 -10.58 2.08
N ALA A 160 -9.10 -9.50 1.69
CA ALA A 160 -10.34 -9.58 0.91
C ALA A 160 -10.02 -9.54 -0.58
N ALA A 161 -10.42 -10.59 -1.31
CA ALA A 161 -10.24 -10.65 -2.75
C ALA A 161 -11.50 -11.20 -3.45
N SER A 162 -12.08 -10.39 -4.34
CA SER A 162 -13.38 -10.64 -4.96
C SER A 162 -14.45 -10.92 -3.89
N ASN A 163 -15.00 -12.14 -3.83
CA ASN A 163 -16.05 -12.54 -2.89
C ASN A 163 -15.53 -13.48 -1.78
N ASN A 164 -14.21 -13.59 -1.61
CA ASN A 164 -13.61 -14.48 -0.61
C ASN A 164 -12.78 -13.68 0.40
N LEU A 165 -12.78 -14.15 1.64
CA LEU A 165 -11.86 -13.73 2.69
C LEU A 165 -10.77 -14.80 2.85
N TYR A 166 -9.52 -14.41 2.71
CA TYR A 166 -8.37 -15.29 2.90
C TYR A 166 -7.70 -14.96 4.23
N ILE A 167 -7.39 -15.98 5.02
CA ILE A 167 -6.58 -15.85 6.23
C ILE A 167 -5.26 -16.58 5.98
N PHE A 168 -4.15 -15.89 6.15
CA PHE A 168 -2.81 -16.49 6.12
C PHE A 168 -2.20 -16.38 7.51
N GLN A 169 -1.60 -17.47 7.96
CA GLN A 169 -0.88 -17.54 9.22
C GLN A 169 0.42 -18.29 8.97
N ASP A 170 1.51 -17.83 9.58
CA ASP A 170 2.75 -18.60 9.58
C ASP A 170 2.49 -19.97 10.23
N LYS A 171 3.00 -21.04 9.61
CA LYS A 171 2.97 -22.34 10.29
C LYS A 171 3.89 -22.23 11.50
N VAL A 172 3.31 -22.26 12.70
CA VAL A 172 4.07 -22.48 13.93
C VAL A 172 4.73 -23.85 13.77
N THR A 173 6.02 -23.87 13.46
CA THR A 173 6.86 -25.07 13.52
C THR A 173 7.17 -25.43 14.95
#